data_AF-A0A2H5Q999-F1
#
_entry.id   AF-A0A2H5Q999-F1
#
_cell.length_a   1.000
_cell.length_b   1.000
_cell.length_c   1.000
_cell.angle_alpha   90.00
_cell.angle_beta   90.00
_cell.angle_gamma   90.00
#
_symmetry.space_group_name_H-M   'P 1'
#
loop_
_entity.id
_entity.type
_entity.pdbx_description
1 polymer ?
#
loop_
_entity_poly.entity_id
_entity_poly.type
_entity_poly.pdbx_seq_one_letter_code
_entity_poly.pdbx_strand_id
1 'polypeptide(L)' 'MLTLDKLPHLQVLKLKQNSYSGRKLACVCSCGFPELKVLHLKSICWLEEWTIGAGAMPKLGSIIVNPCAYWEKAS' A
#
# COMPACT_ATOMS: atom_id res chain seq x y z
N MET A 1 -2.88 4.11 18.79
CA MET A 1 -2.13 4.02 17.52
C MET A 1 -3.10 4.34 16.39
N LEU A 2 -2.90 5.46 15.69
CA LEU A 2 -3.71 5.79 14.51
C LEU A 2 -3.19 4.96 13.35
N THR A 3 -4.05 4.12 12.80
CA THR A 3 -3.76 3.30 11.65
C THR A 3 -4.45 3.92 10.45
N LEU A 4 -3.72 4.09 9.34
CA LEU A 4 -4.21 4.77 8.13
C LEU A 4 -5.44 4.08 7.54
N ASP A 5 -5.62 2.81 7.89
CA ASP A 5 -6.71 1.95 7.45
C ASP A 5 -8.08 2.39 8.01
N LYS A 6 -8.10 3.13 9.13
CA LYS A 6 -9.34 3.62 9.74
C LYS A 6 -9.82 4.95 9.18
N LEU A 7 -9.19 5.46 8.11
CA LEU A 7 -9.56 6.72 7.49
C LEU A 7 -10.70 6.51 6.47
N PRO A 8 -11.96 6.86 6.80
CA PRO A 8 -13.12 6.45 6.01
C PRO A 8 -13.22 7.14 4.65
N HIS A 9 -12.54 8.28 4.46
CA HIS A 9 -12.58 9.07 3.22
C HIS A 9 -11.22 9.11 2.50
N LEU A 10 -10.26 8.27 2.91
CA LEU A 10 -8.95 8.26 2.28
C LEU A 10 -9.04 7.65 0.88
N GLN A 11 -9.01 8.50 -0.15
CA GLN A 11 -9.08 8.09 -1.54
C GLN A 11 -7.71 7.91 -2.21
N VAL A 12 -6.70 8.65 -1.73
CA VAL A 12 -5.36 8.65 -2.31
C VAL A 12 -4.34 8.52 -1.20
N LEU A 13 -3.56 7.44 -1.23
CA LEU A 13 -2.44 7.23 -0.32
C LEU A 13 -1.14 7.28 -1.12
N LYS A 14 -0.24 8.19 -0.75
CA LYS A 14 1.08 8.32 -1.37
C LYS A 14 2.17 8.06 -0.32
N LEU A 15 2.81 6.92 -0.42
CA LEU A 15 3.99 6.56 0.35
C LEU A 15 5.23 6.96 -0.46
N LYS A 16 6.10 7.77 0.14
CA LYS A 16 7.31 8.32 -0.49
C LYS A 16 8.55 7.75 0.21
N GLN A 17 9.73 8.16 -0.26
CA GLN A 17 11.00 7.80 0.39
C GLN A 17 10.94 8.02 1.92
N ASN A 18 11.41 7.02 2.68
CA ASN A 18 11.43 6.99 4.14
C ASN A 18 10.06 7.02 4.84
N SER A 19 8.92 6.94 4.13
CA SER A 19 7.60 6.82 4.78
C SER A 19 7.33 5.41 5.32
N TYR A 20 8.12 4.43 4.88
CA TYR A 20 8.03 3.04 5.30
C TYR A 20 9.41 2.39 5.24
N SER A 21 9.86 1.83 6.36
CA SER A 21 11.16 1.16 6.51
C SER A 21 11.03 -0.35 6.72
N GLY A 22 9.81 -0.89 6.63
CA GLY A 22 9.56 -2.33 6.74
C GLY A 22 9.88 -3.05 5.43
N ARG A 23 10.25 -4.32 5.54
CA ARG A 23 10.46 -5.20 4.37
C ARG A 23 9.19 -5.81 3.80
N LYS A 24 8.14 -5.91 4.63
CA LYS A 24 6.87 -6.57 4.30
C LYS A 24 5.70 -5.67 4.61
N LEU A 25 4.99 -5.22 3.58
CA LEU A 25 3.74 -4.50 3.74
C LEU A 25 2.59 -5.50 3.64
N ALA A 26 1.67 -5.49 4.60
CA ALA A 26 0.51 -6.39 4.56
C ALA A 26 -0.76 -5.60 4.86
N CYS A 27 -1.74 -5.68 3.97
CA CYS A 27 -3.08 -5.15 4.17
C CYS A 27 -4.06 -6.33 4.21
N VAL A 28 -4.13 -7.00 5.37
CA VAL A 28 -4.87 -8.27 5.52
C VAL A 28 -6.23 -8.08 6.22
N CYS A 29 -6.46 -6.94 6.86
CA CYS A 29 -7.75 -6.64 7.46
C CYS A 29 -8.80 -6.37 6.38
N SER A 30 -9.92 -7.09 6.47
CA SER A 30 -11.13 -6.75 5.73
C SER A 30 -11.55 -5.32 6.08
N CYS A 31 -11.86 -4.51 5.06
CA CYS A 31 -12.27 -3.10 5.20
C CYS A 31 -11.17 -2.12 5.64
N GLY A 32 -9.90 -2.47 5.53
CA GLY A 32 -8.81 -1.55 5.88
C GLY A 32 -8.75 -0.29 5.03
N PHE A 33 -9.28 -0.24 3.82
CA PHE A 33 -9.22 1.00 3.02
C PHE A 33 -10.49 1.10 2.16
N PRO A 34 -11.63 1.48 2.76
CA PRO A 34 -12.94 1.33 2.13
C PRO A 34 -13.10 2.22 0.89
N GLU A 35 -12.49 3.41 0.89
CA GLU A 35 -12.60 4.39 -0.20
C GLU A 35 -11.30 4.60 -0.99
N LEU A 36 -10.26 3.81 -0.72
CA LEU A 36 -8.96 4.02 -1.37
C LEU A 36 -9.04 3.63 -2.84
N LYS A 37 -8.80 4.62 -3.71
CA LYS A 37 -8.84 4.48 -5.17
C LYS A 37 -7.45 4.42 -5.77
N VAL A 38 -6.50 5.16 -5.20
CA VAL A 38 -5.13 5.27 -5.70
C VAL A 38 -4.13 5.02 -4.58
N LEU A 39 -3.26 4.03 -4.80
CA LEU A 39 -2.07 3.83 -3.98
C LEU A 39 -0.83 4.15 -4.82
N HIS A 40 0.01 5.05 -4.31
CA HIS A 40 1.28 5.39 -4.92
C HIS A 40 2.42 5.02 -3.98
N LEU A 41 3.26 4.07 -4.39
CA LEU A 41 4.50 3.68 -3.74
C LEU A 41 5.67 4.27 -4.54
N LYS A 42 6.29 5.33 -4.00
CA LYS A 42 7.44 5.99 -4.63
C LYS A 42 8.68 5.83 -3.77
N SER A 43 9.73 5.25 -4.36
CA SER A 43 11.04 5.16 -3.72
C SER A 43 11.01 4.40 -2.38
N ILE A 44 10.15 3.39 -2.27
CA ILE A 44 10.07 2.48 -1.10
C ILE A 44 11.03 1.31 -1.34
N CYS A 45 12.33 1.58 -1.25
CA CYS A 45 13.36 0.64 -1.73
C CYS A 45 13.61 -0.57 -0.81
N TRP A 46 13.09 -0.53 0.41
CA TRP A 46 13.20 -1.62 1.37
C TRP A 46 12.04 -2.61 1.30
N LEU A 47 10.98 -2.29 0.56
CA LEU A 47 9.78 -3.12 0.48
C LEU A 47 10.02 -4.24 -0.54
N GLU A 48 10.18 -5.46 -0.02
CA GLU A 48 10.43 -6.68 -0.78
C GLU A 48 9.13 -7.41 -1.12
N GLU A 49 8.18 -7.42 -0.18
CA GLU A 49 6.93 -8.17 -0.30
C GLU A 49 5.74 -7.29 0.06
N TRP A 50 4.68 -7.34 -0.76
CA TRP A 50 3.42 -6.69 -0.46
C TRP A 50 2.23 -7.63 -0.64
N THR A 51 1.52 -7.88 0.46
CA THR A 51 0.33 -8.75 0.48
C THR A 51 -0.94 -7.92 0.66
N ILE A 52 -1.93 -8.15 -0.20
CA ILE A 52 -3.26 -7.55 -0.10
C ILE A 52 -4.28 -8.67 0.15
N GLY A 53 -4.93 -8.64 1.31
CA GLY A 53 -6.02 -9.55 1.64
C GLY A 53 -7.26 -9.25 0.81
N ALA A 54 -8.07 -10.29 0.56
CA ALA A 54 -9.33 -10.15 -0.14
C ALA A 54 -10.25 -9.12 0.57
N GLY A 55 -10.72 -8.12 -0.17
CA GLY A 55 -11.59 -7.08 0.37
C GLY A 55 -10.91 -6.05 1.28
N ALA A 56 -9.58 -6.04 1.40
CA ALA A 56 -8.86 -5.01 2.17
C ALA A 56 -8.95 -3.63 1.50
N MET A 57 -8.96 -3.60 0.17
CA MET A 57 -8.95 -2.40 -0.67
C MET A 57 -9.99 -2.55 -1.81
N PRO A 58 -11.30 -2.57 -1.49
CA PRO A 58 -12.34 -2.95 -2.45
C PRO A 58 -12.53 -1.96 -3.60
N LYS A 59 -12.13 -0.69 -3.43
CA LYS A 59 -12.28 0.39 -4.43
C LYS A 59 -10.98 0.76 -5.14
N LEU A 60 -9.91 0.00 -4.93
CA LEU A 60 -8.61 0.32 -5.48
C LEU A 60 -8.59 0.10 -6.99
N GLY A 61 -8.51 1.20 -7.73
CA GLY A 61 -8.48 1.19 -9.19
C GLY A 61 -7.09 1.39 -9.78
N SER A 62 -6.16 1.96 -9.02
CA SER A 62 -4.81 2.25 -9.51
C SER A 62 -3.75 2.03 -8.45
N ILE A 63 -2.71 1.30 -8.84
CA ILE A 63 -1.48 1.12 -8.08
C ILE A 63 -0.35 1.69 -8.93
N ILE A 64 0.31 2.72 -8.40
CA ILE A 64 1.48 3.34 -9.03
C ILE A 64 2.68 2.94 -8.19
N VAL A 65 3.49 2.02 -8.72
CA VAL A 65 4.78 1.67 -8.14
C VAL A 65 5.85 2.27 -9.02
N ASN A 66 6.62 3.21 -8.48
CA ASN A 66 7.85 3.63 -9.15
C ASN A 66 8.93 2.62 -8.79
N PRO A 67 9.62 2.02 -9.79
CA PRO A 67 10.61 0.99 -9.52
C PRO A 67 11.70 1.53 -8.61
N CYS A 68 11.90 0.84 -7.48
CA CYS A 68 13.18 0.79 -6.81
C CYS A 68 13.96 -0.39 -7.40
N ALA A 69 15.29 -0.32 -7.36
CA ALA A 69 16.17 -1.34 -7.95
C ALA A 69 16.01 -2.76 -7.34
N TYR A 70 15.19 -2.93 -6.31
CA TYR A 70 15.12 -4.14 -5.47
C TYR A 70 13.73 -4.81 -5.43
N TRP A 71 12.74 -4.29 -6.17
CA TRP A 71 11.41 -4.89 -6.19
C TRP A 71 11.38 -6.10 -7.13
N GLU A 72 11.44 -7.31 -6.57
CA GLU A 72 11.09 -8.52 -7.33
C GLU A 72 9.57 -8.71 -7.31
N LYS A 73 8.98 -8.74 -8.50
CA LYS A 73 7.55 -8.98 -8.65
C LYS A 73 7.31 -10.48 -8.41
N ALA A 74 6.88 -10.85 -7.21
CA ALA A 74 6.41 -12.21 -6.96
C ALA A 74 5.22 -12.51 -7.90
N SER A 75 5.43 -13.49 -8.78
CA SER A 75 4.49 -14.05 -9.76
C SER A 75 3.29 -14.71 -9.10
#